data_AF-A0A3L7D9G7-F1
#
_entry.id   AF-A0A3L7D9G7-F1
#
_cell.length_a   1.000
_cell.length_b   1.000
_cell.length_c   1.000
_cell.angle_alpha   90.00
_cell.angle_beta   90.00
_cell.angle_gamma   90.00
#
_symmetry.space_group_name_H-M   'P 1'
#
loop_
_entity.id
_entity.type
_entity.pdbx_description
1 polymer ?
#
loop_
_entity_poly.entity_id
_entity_poly.type
_entity_poly.pdbx_seq_one_letter_code
_entity_poly.pdbx_strand_id
1 'polypeptide(L)' 'MARQTEKSTAEVRYGKSAFLGATEYAKDRLLLEVLLDESRTYTKEEVDTLLSEWKAKEVQ' A
#
# COMPACT_ATOMS: atom_id res chain seq x y z
N MET A 1 -20.84 29.13 1.22
CA MET A 1 -20.70 28.39 -0.05
C MET A 1 -19.79 27.21 0.21
N ALA A 2 -20.27 26.00 -0.10
CA ALA A 2 -19.64 24.74 0.32
C ALA A 2 -18.40 24.41 -0.53
N ARG A 3 -17.46 23.74 0.16
CA ARG A 3 -16.07 23.45 -0.19
C ARG A 3 -15.87 22.92 -1.61
N GLN A 4 -14.85 23.47 -2.27
CA GLN A 4 -14.19 22.95 -3.46
C GLN A 4 -14.16 21.42 -3.47
N THR A 5 -14.89 20.81 -4.40
CA THR A 5 -14.59 19.47 -4.89
C THR A 5 -13.51 19.62 -5.96
N GLU A 6 -12.28 19.84 -5.54
CA GLU A 6 -11.14 19.60 -6.40
C GLU A 6 -10.98 18.09 -6.52
N LYS A 7 -11.48 17.56 -7.64
CA LYS A 7 -11.05 16.26 -8.18
C LYS A 7 -9.56 16.39 -8.54
N SER A 8 -8.70 16.39 -7.54
CA SER A 8 -7.32 15.99 -7.74
C SER A 8 -7.35 14.48 -7.79
N THR A 9 -7.09 13.93 -8.96
CA THR A 9 -6.69 12.53 -9.17
C THR A 9 -5.30 12.32 -8.53
N ALA A 10 -5.12 12.73 -7.27
CA ALA A 10 -4.00 12.33 -6.46
C ALA A 10 -4.31 10.88 -6.11
N GLU A 11 -3.46 9.96 -6.58
CA GLU A 11 -3.55 8.55 -6.24
C GLU A 11 -3.81 8.43 -4.73
N VAL A 12 -4.94 7.81 -4.38
CA VAL A 12 -5.35 7.73 -2.98
C VAL A 12 -4.29 6.94 -2.24
N ARG A 13 -3.62 7.60 -1.28
CA ARG A 13 -2.59 6.98 -0.45
C ARG A 13 -3.22 6.49 0.84
N TYR A 14 -2.82 5.29 1.26
CA TYR A 14 -3.30 4.66 2.47
C TYR A 14 -2.14 4.36 3.41
N GLY A 15 -2.41 4.34 4.72
CA GLY A 15 -1.44 3.88 5.70
C GLY A 15 -1.33 2.35 5.72
N LYS A 16 -0.27 1.82 6.32
CA LYS A 16 -0.01 0.38 6.49
C LYS A 16 -1.24 -0.41 6.94
N SER A 17 -1.96 0.08 7.94
CA SER A 17 -3.14 -0.60 8.51
C SER A 17 -4.25 -0.88 7.50
N ALA A 18 -4.41 -0.02 6.48
CA ALA A 18 -5.39 -0.22 5.43
C ALA A 18 -5.04 -1.43 4.55
N PHE A 19 -3.75 -1.60 4.23
CA PHE A 19 -3.28 -2.73 3.45
C PHE A 19 -3.29 -4.03 4.27
N LEU A 20 -2.91 -3.98 5.55
CA LEU A 20 -2.96 -5.14 6.45
C LEU A 20 -4.39 -5.64 6.72
N GLY A 21 -5.37 -4.73 6.68
CA GLY A 21 -6.80 -5.05 6.84
C GLY A 21 -7.49 -5.49 5.55
N ALA A 22 -6.85 -5.32 4.39
CA ALA A 22 -7.43 -5.66 3.11
C ALA A 22 -7.34 -7.17 2.83
N THR A 23 -8.47 -7.77 2.44
CA THR A 23 -8.56 -9.21 2.13
C THR A 23 -7.68 -9.61 0.94
N GLU A 24 -7.42 -8.69 0.02
CA GLU A 24 -6.55 -8.90 -1.15
C GLU A 24 -5.12 -9.25 -0.74
N TYR A 25 -4.60 -8.62 0.32
CA TYR A 25 -3.24 -8.85 0.81
C TYR A 25 -3.16 -9.79 2.01
N ALA A 26 -4.25 -10.52 2.33
CA ALA A 26 -4.29 -11.38 3.50
C ALA A 26 -3.17 -12.45 3.52
N LYS A 27 -2.78 -12.96 2.34
CA LYS A 27 -1.69 -13.94 2.20
C LYS A 27 -0.30 -13.33 2.36
N ASP A 28 -0.18 -12.04 2.06
CA ASP A 28 1.08 -11.28 2.09
C ASP A 28 1.17 -10.37 3.32
N ARG A 29 0.28 -10.54 4.30
CA ARG A 29 0.17 -9.66 5.47
C ARG A 29 1.47 -9.55 6.26
N LEU A 30 2.15 -10.66 6.51
CA LEU A 30 3.43 -10.67 7.22
C LEU A 30 4.53 -9.93 6.43
N LEU A 31 4.50 -10.05 5.10
CA LEU A 31 5.44 -9.34 4.22
C LEU A 31 5.17 -7.84 4.27
N LEU A 32 3.90 -7.43 4.19
CA LEU A 32 3.51 -6.03 4.34
C LEU A 32 3.85 -5.46 5.71
N GLU A 33 3.83 -6.27 6.78
CA GLU A 33 4.27 -5.83 8.11
C GLU A 33 5.75 -5.45 8.15
N VAL A 34 6.59 -6.09 7.34
CA VAL A 34 8.03 -5.80 7.24
C VAL A 34 8.33 -4.72 6.20
N LEU A 35 7.63 -4.74 5.06
CA LEU A 35 7.87 -3.85 3.92
C LEU A 35 7.32 -2.43 4.14
N LEU A 36 6.20 -2.30 4.84
CA LEU A 36 5.52 -1.02 5.02
C LEU A 36 5.85 -0.40 6.38
N ASP A 37 6.20 0.88 6.33
CA ASP A 37 6.45 1.71 7.50
C ASP A 37 5.13 2.33 8.02
N GLU A 38 4.97 2.39 9.34
CA GLU A 38 3.76 2.94 9.97
C GLU A 38 3.61 4.45 9.82
N SER A 39 4.72 5.19 9.67
CA SER A 39 4.71 6.65 9.51
C SER A 39 4.56 7.09 8.06
N ARG A 40 4.51 6.14 7.11
CA ARG A 40 4.42 6.41 5.66
C ARG A 40 3.08 5.96 5.10
N THR A 41 2.69 6.62 4.02
CA THR A 41 1.51 6.25 3.22
C THR A 41 1.92 5.83 1.83
N TYR A 42 1.19 4.87 1.29
CA TYR A 42 1.50 4.19 0.04
C TYR A 42 0.28 4.16 -0.88
N THR A 43 0.49 4.19 -2.18
CA THR A 43 -0.53 3.86 -3.18
C THR A 43 -0.60 2.34 -3.36
N LYS A 44 -1.68 1.87 -3.99
CA LYS A 44 -1.82 0.45 -4.31
C LYS A 44 -0.64 -0.06 -5.16
N GLU A 45 -0.28 0.69 -6.20
CA GLU A 45 0.80 0.32 -7.13
C GLU A 45 2.17 0.27 -6.45
N GLU A 46 2.47 1.20 -5.54
CA GLU A 46 3.70 1.16 -4.73
C GLU A 46 3.78 -0.13 -3.89
N VAL A 47 2.68 -0.52 -3.24
CA VAL A 47 2.63 -1.74 -2.41
C VAL A 47 2.77 -3.01 -3.26
N ASP A 48 2.08 -3.09 -4.39
CA ASP A 48 2.18 -4.21 -5.33
C ASP A 48 3.61 -4.35 -5.91
N THR A 49 4.25 -3.22 -6.24
CA THR A 49 5.64 -3.20 -6.71
C THR A 49 6.58 -3.71 -5.62
N LEU A 50 6.48 -3.20 -4.39
CA LEU A 50 7.31 -3.63 -3.26
C LEU A 50 7.16 -5.14 -2.98
N LEU A 51 5.93 -5.64 -3.02
CA LEU A 51 5.66 -7.08 -2.85
C LEU A 51 6.29 -7.91 -3.97
N SER A 52 6.14 -7.48 -5.22
CA SER A 52 6.70 -8.18 -6.38
C SER A 52 8.23 -8.21 -6.34
N GLU A 53 8.87 -7.07 -6.03
CA GLU A 53 10.33 -6.98 -5.90
C GLU A 53 10.86 -7.84 -4.76
N TRP A 54 10.18 -7.85 -3.62
CA TRP A 54 10.59 -8.66 -2.47
C TRP A 54 10.47 -10.16 -2.78
N LYS A 55 9.35 -10.60 -3.38
CA LYS A 55 9.16 -12.00 -3.80
C LYS A 55 10.16 -12.42 -4.86
N ALA A 56 10.52 -11.53 -5.79
CA ALA A 56 11.55 -11.82 -6.80
C ALA A 56 12.94 -12.03 -6.18
N LYS A 57 13.26 -11.34 -5.07
CA LYS A 57 14.53 -11.51 -4.35
C LYS A 57 14.62 -12.81 -3.57
N GLU A 58 13.51 -13.36 -3.08
CA GLU A 58 13.51 -14.64 -2.34
C GLU A 58 13.78 -15.85 -3.26
N VAL A 59 13.64 -15.69 -4.58
CA VAL A 59 13.76 -16.76 -5.58
C VAL A 59 15.20 -16.91 -6.15
N GLN A 60 16.17 -16.12 -5.67
CA GLN A 60 17.59 -16.25 -6.03
C GLN A 60 18.43 -16.87 -4.91
#